data_AF-D7FXE0-F1
#
_entry.id   AF-D7FXE0-F1
#
_cell.length_a   1.000
_cell.length_b   1.000
_cell.length_c   1.000
_cell.angle_alpha   90.00
_cell.angle_beta   90.00
_cell.angle_gamma   90.00
#
_symmetry.space_group_name_H-M   'P 1'
#
loop_
_entity.id
_entity.type
_entity.pdbx_description
1 polymer ?
#
loop_
_entity_poly.entity_id
_entity_poly.type
_entity_poly.pdbx_seq_one_letter_code
_entity_poly.pdbx_strand_id
1 'polypeptide(L)'
;MASGDGLHQATVGISASFTIQLVGDEVGGGGSLPDWEPNSSFRFIYVWISSKDQILIAEVVGDGSNNGTLTATYKSDFPGDYLVHVEEVQPSERGEGLPIVGSPFSLKIAGDFPTLDVHSLPVCGSQDDGSTDIADTFWRPGTWLSANVASAAHGVMRTGWVFQPKSCVFDTFSYQDLMLLASPDGEPTWLVVVGGSVQRGVFLTLVDMALAAGQKDDMATSVLEKCWGYADLRVGNLRLTYQDMRLYQVSGKTDSVVCNNEKLTSGSTSAFVHSAKDFLASTVFRDGTQWPATILAPSYLVPEKNVNHMIEVLMDSLPPSWEGKLLFVDHMAGFSIHWTQGNPTRAALKDVRITATGRTPTDDVALRKMDGYQTQDPRVSFMSAFPMYQAKLFENERSRQGIRHYGASIHYHYMSSTTSDPEAHNGTTMVHSTMTEMLANIMLGQAVETKAELYAKAAASTGGSEQERADVGKSFQVCSDCPRQMLPVHVKPIPEPVCEIVESLPGNAETGEVWDGELCPDWCMKQAPVSQKETQSGPVDVRECSIETRQP
;
A
#
# COMPACT_ATOMS: atom_id res chain seq x y z
N MET A 1 18.47 -24.37 14.89
CA MET A 1 19.60 -23.67 15.59
C MET A 1 20.33 -22.82 14.55
N ALA A 2 20.75 -21.60 14.89
CA ALA A 2 21.55 -20.75 13.99
C ALA A 2 23.00 -20.64 14.51
N SER A 3 23.97 -20.60 13.60
CA SER A 3 25.40 -20.51 13.93
C SER A 3 26.22 -19.95 12.76
N GLY A 4 27.36 -19.34 13.06
CA GLY A 4 28.32 -18.83 12.08
C GLY A 4 28.73 -17.39 12.39
N ASP A 5 29.86 -16.94 11.84
CA ASP A 5 30.42 -15.63 12.17
C ASP A 5 29.48 -14.49 11.80
N GLY A 6 28.81 -14.57 10.65
CA GLY A 6 27.84 -13.56 10.20
C GLY A 6 26.59 -13.45 11.07
N LEU A 7 26.38 -14.33 12.06
CA LEU A 7 25.32 -14.19 13.06
C LEU A 7 25.69 -13.18 14.16
N HIS A 8 27.00 -12.98 14.38
CA HIS A 8 27.52 -12.22 15.52
C HIS A 8 28.38 -11.04 15.11
N GLN A 9 29.06 -11.12 13.96
CA GLN A 9 29.96 -10.08 13.47
C GLN A 9 29.83 -9.92 11.96
N ALA A 10 29.82 -8.67 11.50
CA ALA A 10 29.90 -8.32 10.09
C ALA A 10 30.66 -7.00 9.92
N THR A 11 30.91 -6.64 8.66
CA THR A 11 31.58 -5.38 8.30
C THR A 11 30.70 -4.60 7.35
N VAL A 12 30.60 -3.28 7.55
CA VAL A 12 29.88 -2.35 6.66
C VAL A 12 30.29 -2.57 5.21
N GLY A 13 29.30 -2.65 4.32
CA GLY A 13 29.52 -2.77 2.88
C GLY A 13 29.88 -4.18 2.40
N ILE A 14 30.15 -5.12 3.31
CA ILE A 14 30.58 -6.50 2.99
C ILE A 14 29.42 -7.46 3.29
N SER A 15 29.11 -8.34 2.34
CA SER A 15 28.11 -9.40 2.55
C SER A 15 28.57 -10.36 3.64
N ALA A 16 27.69 -10.62 4.61
CA ALA A 16 27.88 -11.59 5.69
C ALA A 16 26.86 -12.72 5.57
N SER A 17 27.21 -13.89 6.09
CA SER A 17 26.30 -15.03 6.09
C SER A 17 26.46 -15.90 7.34
N PHE A 18 25.38 -16.62 7.68
CA PHE A 18 25.37 -17.62 8.74
C PHE A 18 24.46 -18.78 8.38
N THR A 19 24.64 -19.89 9.08
CA THR A 19 23.94 -21.15 8.82
C THR A 19 22.80 -21.35 9.82
N ILE A 20 21.69 -21.90 9.34
CA ILE A 20 20.53 -22.29 10.13
C ILE A 20 20.31 -23.77 9.90
N GLN A 21 20.51 -24.57 10.94
CA GLN A 21 20.24 -26.00 10.93
C GLN A 21 18.82 -26.24 11.43
N LEU A 22 17.98 -26.83 10.59
CA LEU A 22 16.69 -27.35 10.98
C LEU A 22 16.86 -28.71 11.66
N VAL A 23 16.09 -28.94 12.72
CA VAL A 23 16.07 -30.17 13.52
C VAL A 23 14.62 -30.63 13.67
N GLY A 24 14.36 -31.93 13.51
CA GLY A 24 13.02 -32.51 13.69
C GLY A 24 12.57 -32.51 15.16
N ASP A 25 11.29 -32.88 15.37
CA ASP A 25 10.60 -32.81 16.67
C ASP A 25 11.05 -33.89 17.68
N GLU A 26 11.90 -34.84 17.28
CA GLU A 26 12.42 -35.85 18.21
C GLU A 26 13.50 -35.26 19.13
N VAL A 27 13.05 -34.74 20.28
CA VAL A 27 13.88 -34.40 21.43
C VAL A 27 14.44 -35.70 22.03
N GLY A 28 15.40 -36.34 21.35
CA GLY A 28 15.77 -37.72 21.67
C GLY A 28 16.94 -38.31 20.89
N GLY A 29 17.99 -37.55 20.59
CA GLY A 29 19.34 -38.12 20.34
C GLY A 29 19.56 -38.91 19.03
N GLY A 30 18.56 -39.04 18.15
CA GLY A 30 18.74 -39.48 16.77
C GLY A 30 18.16 -38.41 15.86
N GLY A 31 19.01 -37.51 15.34
CA GLY A 31 18.57 -36.36 14.55
C GLY A 31 17.88 -36.78 13.25
N SER A 32 16.58 -37.00 13.30
CA SER A 32 15.75 -37.00 12.11
C SER A 32 15.67 -35.58 11.58
N LEU A 33 15.82 -35.47 10.27
CA LEU A 33 15.55 -34.24 9.55
C LEU A 33 14.08 -33.87 9.75
N PRO A 34 13.72 -32.58 9.66
CA PRO A 34 12.32 -32.22 9.65
C PRO A 34 11.61 -32.95 8.51
N ASP A 35 10.43 -33.51 8.77
CA ASP A 35 9.60 -34.23 7.78
C ASP A 35 8.95 -33.28 6.75
N TRP A 36 9.41 -32.03 6.67
CA TRP A 36 8.90 -30.99 5.79
C TRP A 36 10.04 -30.41 4.95
N GLU A 37 9.72 -30.03 3.71
CA GLU A 37 10.66 -29.41 2.80
C GLU A 37 11.01 -27.99 3.31
N PRO A 38 12.29 -27.73 3.67
CA PRO A 38 12.74 -26.44 4.15
C PRO A 38 12.34 -25.32 3.19
N ASN A 39 11.71 -24.27 3.73
CA ASN A 39 11.27 -23.12 2.96
C ASN A 39 10.28 -23.46 1.85
N SER A 40 9.15 -24.06 2.22
CA SER A 40 8.01 -24.27 1.34
C SER A 40 6.99 -23.12 1.48
N SER A 41 5.96 -23.10 0.60
CA SER A 41 4.80 -22.20 0.72
C SER A 41 4.06 -22.30 2.06
N PHE A 42 4.25 -23.40 2.80
CA PHE A 42 3.49 -23.72 4.01
C PHE A 42 4.33 -23.65 5.29
N ARG A 43 5.67 -23.54 5.18
CA ARG A 43 6.57 -23.41 6.32
C ARG A 43 7.94 -22.90 5.85
N PHE A 44 8.43 -21.80 6.42
CA PHE A 44 9.70 -21.19 6.01
C PHE A 44 10.42 -20.46 7.14
N ILE A 45 11.72 -20.16 6.95
CA ILE A 45 12.52 -19.40 7.91
C ILE A 45 12.64 -17.93 7.52
N TYR A 46 12.07 -17.03 8.30
CA TYR A 46 12.23 -15.61 8.08
C TYR A 46 13.38 -15.06 8.93
N VAL A 47 14.25 -14.26 8.30
CA VAL A 47 15.36 -13.60 8.97
C VAL A 47 15.29 -12.10 8.71
N TRP A 48 15.11 -11.35 9.78
CA TRP A 48 15.18 -9.89 9.76
C TRP A 48 16.19 -9.40 10.79
N ILE A 49 16.90 -8.35 10.43
CA ILE A 49 18.00 -7.80 11.20
C ILE A 49 17.65 -6.36 11.48
N SER A 50 17.61 -6.01 12.77
CA SER A 50 17.18 -4.68 13.19
C SER A 50 18.13 -4.06 14.19
N SER A 51 18.27 -2.75 14.10
CA SER A 51 18.84 -1.90 15.12
C SER A 51 17.84 -0.79 15.44
N LYS A 52 18.23 0.13 16.33
CA LYS A 52 17.48 1.37 16.56
C LYS A 52 17.38 2.25 15.31
N ASP A 53 18.28 2.07 14.33
CA ASP A 53 18.45 2.99 13.21
C ASP A 53 18.20 2.37 11.83
N GLN A 54 18.12 1.03 11.75
CA GLN A 54 17.96 0.35 10.47
C GLN A 54 17.20 -0.96 10.62
N ILE A 55 16.39 -1.31 9.61
CA ILE A 55 15.84 -2.65 9.44
C ILE A 55 16.18 -3.17 8.04
N LEU A 56 16.73 -4.39 7.98
CA LEU A 56 17.07 -5.09 6.74
C LEU A 56 16.67 -6.57 6.81
N ILE A 57 16.52 -7.20 5.64
CA ILE A 57 16.15 -8.61 5.50
C ILE A 57 17.35 -9.41 5.00
N ALA A 58 17.59 -10.56 5.60
CA ALA A 58 18.61 -11.49 5.14
C ALA A 58 18.00 -12.53 4.20
N GLU A 59 18.65 -12.80 3.08
CA GLU A 59 18.28 -13.82 2.10
C GLU A 59 18.57 -15.24 2.63
N VAL A 60 17.59 -16.14 2.74
CA VAL A 60 17.80 -17.47 3.34
C VAL A 60 17.68 -18.60 2.31
N VAL A 61 18.82 -19.06 1.80
CA VAL A 61 18.92 -20.08 0.76
C VAL A 61 19.11 -21.47 1.36
N GLY A 62 18.39 -22.47 0.87
CA GLY A 62 18.72 -23.87 1.16
C GLY A 62 19.94 -24.31 0.35
N ASP A 63 20.82 -25.13 0.93
CA ASP A 63 22.05 -25.60 0.25
C ASP A 63 21.79 -26.61 -0.89
N GLY A 64 20.52 -26.89 -1.19
CA GLY A 64 20.09 -27.84 -2.22
C GLY A 64 20.22 -29.30 -1.80
N SER A 65 20.71 -29.56 -0.59
CA SER A 65 20.76 -30.89 0.00
C SER A 65 19.59 -31.09 0.96
N ASN A 66 19.12 -32.33 1.07
CA ASN A 66 18.01 -32.66 1.98
C ASN A 66 18.45 -32.64 3.47
N ASN A 67 19.59 -32.05 3.83
CA ASN A 67 20.15 -32.09 5.18
C ASN A 67 19.55 -31.04 6.14
N GLY A 68 18.54 -30.27 5.70
CA GLY A 68 17.89 -29.25 6.53
C GLY A 68 18.76 -28.03 6.83
N THR A 69 19.84 -27.80 6.07
CA THR A 69 20.74 -26.66 6.25
C THR A 69 20.34 -25.50 5.35
N LEU A 70 20.18 -24.33 5.96
CA LEU A 70 19.90 -23.08 5.28
C LEU A 70 21.04 -22.09 5.53
N THR A 71 21.33 -21.24 4.55
CA THR A 71 22.30 -20.14 4.65
C THR A 71 21.55 -18.81 4.55
N ALA A 72 21.60 -18.00 5.60
CA ALA A 72 21.13 -16.63 5.60
C ALA A 72 22.26 -15.69 5.17
N THR A 73 22.02 -14.81 4.21
CA THR A 73 22.99 -13.84 3.67
C THR A 73 22.42 -12.43 3.71
N TYR A 74 23.20 -11.46 4.17
CA TYR A 74 22.79 -10.06 4.19
C TYR A 74 23.97 -9.13 3.97
N LYS A 75 23.66 -7.86 3.71
CA LYS A 75 24.64 -6.78 3.66
C LYS A 75 24.03 -5.57 4.35
N SER A 76 24.79 -4.97 5.27
CA SER A 76 24.43 -3.68 5.88
C SER A 76 25.40 -2.62 5.39
N ASP A 77 24.87 -1.46 5.06
CA ASP A 77 25.67 -0.28 4.78
C ASP A 77 25.91 0.54 6.06
N PHE A 78 25.30 0.21 7.20
CA PHE A 78 25.46 0.97 8.45
C PHE A 78 26.12 0.13 9.57
N PRO A 79 27.04 0.73 10.34
CA PRO A 79 27.64 0.07 11.49
C PRO A 79 26.70 0.14 12.70
N GLY A 80 26.93 -0.73 13.68
CA GLY A 80 26.22 -0.66 14.95
C GLY A 80 25.96 -2.02 15.58
N ASP A 81 25.19 -1.99 16.66
CA ASP A 81 24.70 -3.18 17.34
C ASP A 81 23.28 -3.49 16.84
N TYR A 82 23.10 -4.72 16.36
CA TYR A 82 21.88 -5.23 15.75
C TYR A 82 21.39 -6.47 16.49
N LEU A 83 20.10 -6.76 16.32
CA LEU A 83 19.45 -8.00 16.68
C LEU A 83 19.09 -8.76 15.40
N VAL A 84 19.56 -10.01 15.30
CA VAL A 84 19.19 -10.95 14.25
C VAL A 84 18.04 -11.78 14.78
N HIS A 85 16.88 -11.58 14.18
CA HIS A 85 15.69 -12.35 14.50
C HIS A 85 15.53 -13.44 13.45
N VAL A 86 15.53 -14.68 13.93
CA VAL A 86 15.26 -15.86 13.11
C VAL A 86 13.96 -16.49 13.59
N GLU A 87 12.98 -16.51 12.72
CA GLU A 87 11.63 -16.99 13.01
C GLU A 87 11.25 -18.09 12.01
N GLU A 88 10.63 -19.14 12.50
CA GLU A 88 9.96 -20.12 11.69
C GLU A 88 8.51 -19.69 11.51
N VAL A 89 8.05 -19.61 10.27
CA VAL A 89 6.72 -19.12 9.94
C VAL A 89 5.92 -20.25 9.31
N GLN A 90 4.73 -20.49 9.87
CA GLN A 90 3.81 -21.49 9.36
C GLN A 90 2.48 -20.82 8.95
N PRO A 91 2.28 -20.50 7.66
CA PRO A 91 1.07 -19.84 7.16
C PRO A 91 -0.25 -20.56 7.47
N SER A 92 -0.25 -21.89 7.58
CA SER A 92 -1.46 -22.68 7.88
C SER A 92 -2.02 -22.41 9.28
N GLU A 93 -1.22 -21.87 10.19
CA GLU A 93 -1.60 -21.52 11.57
C GLU A 93 -1.64 -20.00 11.74
N ARG A 94 -2.49 -19.31 10.96
CA ARG A 94 -2.69 -17.83 11.01
C ARG A 94 -1.44 -17.01 10.66
N GLY A 95 -0.43 -17.65 10.07
CA GLY A 95 0.85 -17.01 9.74
C GLY A 95 1.61 -16.55 10.97
N GLU A 96 1.55 -17.25 12.09
CA GLU A 96 2.33 -16.86 13.27
C GLU A 96 3.83 -17.17 13.07
N GLY A 97 4.70 -16.25 13.48
CA GLY A 97 6.14 -16.49 13.54
C GLY A 97 6.58 -16.98 14.90
N LEU A 98 7.26 -18.11 14.92
CA LEU A 98 7.85 -18.69 16.12
C LEU A 98 9.35 -18.44 16.11
N PRO A 99 9.91 -17.68 17.08
CA PRO A 99 11.34 -17.50 17.17
C PRO A 99 12.02 -18.85 17.42
N ILE A 100 13.06 -19.16 16.65
CA ILE A 100 13.86 -20.37 16.91
C ILE A 100 14.62 -20.22 18.23
N VAL A 101 15.06 -21.34 18.81
CA VAL A 101 15.89 -21.34 20.02
C VAL A 101 17.13 -20.45 19.83
N GLY A 102 17.29 -19.48 20.72
CA GLY A 102 18.38 -18.50 20.73
C GLY A 102 18.07 -17.16 20.06
N SER A 103 16.99 -17.07 19.29
CA SER A 103 16.53 -15.81 18.69
C SER A 103 15.89 -14.90 19.76
N PRO A 104 16.15 -13.57 19.76
CA PRO A 104 17.08 -12.86 18.88
C PRO A 104 18.55 -13.04 19.26
N PHE A 105 19.43 -13.02 18.26
CA PHE A 105 20.89 -13.07 18.43
C PHE A 105 21.50 -11.67 18.35
N SER A 106 22.54 -11.40 19.13
CA SER A 106 23.29 -10.14 19.02
C SER A 106 24.28 -10.20 17.86
N LEU A 107 24.27 -9.15 17.03
CA LEU A 107 25.16 -8.93 15.89
C LEU A 107 25.84 -7.56 16.02
N LYS A 108 27.16 -7.51 15.84
CA LYS A 108 27.92 -6.27 15.75
C LYS A 108 28.42 -6.06 14.32
N ILE A 109 28.02 -4.96 13.70
CA ILE A 109 28.51 -4.56 12.38
C ILE A 109 29.58 -3.48 12.58
N ALA A 110 30.83 -3.83 12.27
CA ALA A 110 31.97 -2.94 12.39
C ALA A 110 32.23 -2.16 11.10
N GLY A 111 32.83 -0.97 11.24
CA GLY A 111 33.16 -0.09 10.13
C GLY A 111 32.78 1.35 10.44
N ASP A 112 33.17 2.25 9.55
CA ASP A 112 32.72 3.63 9.60
C ASP A 112 31.30 3.74 9.04
N PHE A 113 30.59 4.80 9.41
CA PHE A 113 29.35 5.14 8.71
C PHE A 113 29.65 5.27 7.21
N PRO A 114 28.77 4.75 6.35
CA PRO A 114 29.02 4.73 4.93
C PRO A 114 29.21 6.17 4.45
N THR A 115 30.12 6.38 3.49
CA THR A 115 30.21 7.64 2.74
C THR A 115 29.03 7.82 1.77
N LEU A 116 28.00 6.95 1.83
CA LEU A 116 26.76 7.18 1.09
C LEU A 116 26.15 8.45 1.66
N ASP A 117 26.44 9.56 0.99
CA ASP A 117 25.83 10.83 1.31
C ASP A 117 24.39 10.76 0.86
N VAL A 118 23.51 10.33 1.77
CA VAL A 118 22.07 10.28 1.56
C VAL A 118 21.54 11.66 1.15
N HIS A 119 22.22 12.75 1.53
CA HIS A 119 21.87 14.09 1.11
C HIS A 119 22.21 14.40 -0.36
N SER A 120 23.07 13.60 -0.99
CA SER A 120 23.46 13.74 -2.40
C SER A 120 22.64 12.87 -3.35
N LEU A 121 21.82 11.95 -2.82
CA LEU A 121 20.99 11.09 -3.65
C LEU A 121 19.87 11.93 -4.30
N PRO A 122 19.54 11.68 -5.57
CA PRO A 122 18.44 12.37 -6.23
C PRO A 122 17.10 11.95 -5.64
N VAL A 123 16.09 12.82 -5.77
CA VAL A 123 14.72 12.46 -5.41
C VAL A 123 14.21 11.41 -6.41
N CYS A 124 13.61 10.32 -5.91
CA CYS A 124 13.13 9.23 -6.74
C CYS A 124 12.08 9.71 -7.76
N GLY A 125 12.24 9.33 -9.03
CA GLY A 125 11.36 9.74 -10.12
C GLY A 125 11.58 11.16 -10.64
N SER A 126 12.54 11.91 -10.09
CA SER A 126 13.03 13.14 -10.71
C SER A 126 13.80 12.85 -12.00
N GLN A 127 14.04 13.88 -12.82
CA GLN A 127 14.88 13.77 -14.02
C GLN A 127 16.29 13.25 -13.69
N ASP A 128 16.77 13.52 -12.48
CA ASP A 128 18.13 13.19 -12.01
C ASP A 128 18.25 11.77 -11.44
N ASP A 129 17.14 11.06 -11.19
CA ASP A 129 17.15 9.66 -10.73
C ASP A 129 17.84 8.72 -11.74
N GLY A 130 17.93 9.12 -13.02
CA GLY A 130 18.77 8.51 -14.07
C GLY A 130 18.43 7.04 -14.42
N SER A 131 17.56 6.39 -13.65
CA SER A 131 17.17 4.99 -13.80
C SER A 131 16.12 4.85 -14.88
N THR A 132 16.51 4.29 -16.02
CA THR A 132 15.58 3.93 -17.11
C THR A 132 15.17 2.46 -17.06
N ASP A 133 15.73 1.66 -16.14
CA ASP A 133 15.33 0.26 -16.00
C ASP A 133 14.00 0.16 -15.24
N ILE A 134 12.97 -0.35 -15.92
CA ILE A 134 11.65 -0.55 -15.34
C ILE A 134 11.68 -1.55 -14.19
N ALA A 135 12.60 -2.53 -14.19
CA ALA A 135 12.74 -3.45 -13.08
C ALA A 135 13.25 -2.71 -11.84
N ASP A 136 14.30 -1.90 -11.98
CA ASP A 136 14.86 -1.14 -10.86
C ASP A 136 13.88 -0.09 -10.33
N THR A 137 13.16 0.61 -11.21
CA THR A 137 12.17 1.63 -10.81
C THR A 137 10.88 1.03 -10.24
N PHE A 138 10.44 -0.12 -10.73
CA PHE A 138 9.28 -0.83 -10.19
C PHE A 138 9.60 -1.36 -8.80
N TRP A 139 10.73 -2.05 -8.63
CA TRP A 139 11.03 -2.73 -7.38
C TRP A 139 11.67 -1.83 -6.33
N ARG A 140 12.58 -0.94 -6.72
CA ARG A 140 13.35 -0.05 -5.83
C ARG A 140 13.74 -0.73 -4.51
N PRO A 141 14.66 -1.72 -4.55
CA PRO A 141 15.16 -2.33 -3.33
C PRO A 141 15.78 -1.27 -2.43
N GLY A 142 15.55 -1.40 -1.13
CA GLY A 142 15.91 -0.39 -0.15
C GLY A 142 15.88 -0.94 1.27
N THR A 143 15.99 -0.03 2.23
CA THR A 143 16.02 -0.34 3.67
C THR A 143 15.24 0.72 4.43
N TRP A 144 14.71 0.36 5.59
CA TRP A 144 14.11 1.32 6.50
C TRP A 144 15.20 1.95 7.36
N LEU A 145 15.21 3.27 7.40
CA LEU A 145 16.15 4.07 8.19
C LEU A 145 15.39 4.92 9.20
N SER A 146 15.97 5.08 10.39
CA SER A 146 15.45 6.01 11.38
C SER A 146 15.88 7.45 11.08
N ALA A 147 15.25 8.41 11.76
CA ALA A 147 15.61 9.82 11.74
C ALA A 147 17.05 10.16 12.15
N ASN A 148 17.75 9.24 12.83
CA ASN A 148 19.15 9.47 13.19
C ASN A 148 20.11 9.29 12.01
N VAL A 149 19.65 8.61 10.96
CA VAL A 149 20.47 8.21 9.80
C VAL A 149 19.90 8.78 8.50
N ALA A 150 18.58 8.87 8.39
CA ALA A 150 17.91 9.44 7.23
C ALA A 150 18.29 10.91 7.00
N SER A 151 18.26 11.35 5.74
CA SER A 151 18.55 12.74 5.40
C SER A 151 17.48 13.68 5.96
N ALA A 152 17.89 14.55 6.89
CA ALA A 152 17.03 15.61 7.40
C ALA A 152 16.49 16.55 6.30
N ALA A 153 17.20 16.68 5.16
CA ALA A 153 16.77 17.51 4.04
C ALA A 153 15.53 16.95 3.32
N HIS A 154 15.42 15.62 3.27
CA HIS A 154 14.25 14.92 2.71
C HIS A 154 13.19 14.59 3.78
N GLY A 155 13.50 14.86 5.04
CA GLY A 155 12.63 14.64 6.19
C GLY A 155 12.51 13.16 6.59
N VAL A 156 11.63 12.92 7.56
CA VAL A 156 11.19 11.58 7.98
C VAL A 156 9.69 11.57 8.22
N MET A 157 9.08 10.39 8.13
CA MET A 157 7.68 10.21 8.50
C MET A 157 7.46 10.41 10.00
N ARG A 158 6.21 10.56 10.41
CA ARG A 158 5.82 10.82 11.81
C ARG A 158 6.22 9.70 12.77
N THR A 159 6.41 8.48 12.25
CA THR A 159 6.94 7.34 13.02
C THR A 159 8.45 7.41 13.26
N GLY A 160 9.14 8.41 12.69
CA GLY A 160 10.59 8.56 12.74
C GLY A 160 11.34 7.63 11.78
N TRP A 161 10.63 6.98 10.85
CA TRP A 161 11.20 6.08 9.86
C TRP A 161 11.01 6.61 8.43
N VAL A 162 11.86 6.16 7.51
CA VAL A 162 11.69 6.34 6.06
C VAL A 162 12.21 5.12 5.33
N PHE A 163 11.55 4.74 4.23
CA PHE A 163 12.10 3.74 3.34
C PHE A 163 13.01 4.42 2.32
N GLN A 164 14.27 4.02 2.31
CA GLN A 164 15.27 4.56 1.40
C GLN A 164 15.70 3.52 0.36
N PRO A 165 15.34 3.72 -0.93
CA PRO A 165 15.92 2.99 -2.03
C PRO A 165 17.45 3.18 -2.11
N LYS A 166 18.13 2.25 -2.78
CA LYS A 166 19.59 2.31 -2.93
C LYS A 166 20.11 3.49 -3.75
N SER A 167 19.35 3.94 -4.75
CA SER A 167 19.80 4.91 -5.75
C SER A 167 19.18 6.31 -5.62
N CYS A 168 18.17 6.46 -4.76
CA CYS A 168 17.40 7.69 -4.66
C CYS A 168 16.75 7.81 -3.28
N VAL A 169 16.17 8.96 -3.00
CA VAL A 169 15.45 9.26 -1.75
C VAL A 169 14.04 9.73 -2.06
N PHE A 170 13.11 9.42 -1.16
CA PHE A 170 11.77 9.98 -1.23
C PHE A 170 11.67 11.14 -0.24
N ASP A 171 11.13 12.26 -0.69
CA ASP A 171 10.76 13.35 0.20
C ASP A 171 9.59 12.95 1.09
N THR A 172 9.63 13.41 2.32
CA THR A 172 8.54 13.29 3.29
C THR A 172 8.01 14.67 3.68
N PHE A 173 6.70 14.72 3.88
CA PHE A 173 5.92 15.92 4.01
C PHE A 173 5.22 15.93 5.37
N SER A 174 5.43 17.01 6.10
CA SER A 174 4.81 17.32 7.38
C SER A 174 3.45 18.01 7.17
N TYR A 175 2.68 18.13 8.25
CA TYR A 175 1.47 18.97 8.25
C TYR A 175 1.75 20.39 7.73
N GLN A 176 2.88 21.00 8.14
CA GLN A 176 3.25 22.33 7.70
C GLN A 176 3.51 22.39 6.18
N ASP A 177 4.11 21.35 5.61
CA ASP A 177 4.32 21.25 4.16
C ASP A 177 2.97 21.19 3.43
N LEU A 178 2.00 20.41 3.95
CA LEU A 178 0.66 20.33 3.38
C LEU A 178 -0.11 21.67 3.51
N MET A 179 0.16 22.46 4.55
CA MET A 179 -0.44 23.80 4.66
C MET A 179 0.11 24.78 3.62
N LEU A 180 1.33 24.57 3.11
CA LEU A 180 1.84 25.32 1.96
C LEU A 180 1.03 24.99 0.69
N LEU A 181 0.67 23.71 0.48
CA LEU A 181 -0.20 23.28 -0.61
C LEU A 181 -1.64 23.77 -0.46
N ALA A 182 -2.12 23.84 0.77
CA ALA A 182 -3.45 24.35 1.09
C ALA A 182 -3.55 25.88 0.97
N SER A 183 -2.42 26.58 0.87
CA SER A 183 -2.36 28.05 0.83
C SER A 183 -3.16 28.63 -0.34
N PRO A 184 -3.94 29.71 -0.14
CA PRO A 184 -4.72 30.35 -1.20
C PRO A 184 -3.85 30.88 -2.34
N ASP A 185 -2.59 31.21 -2.04
CA ASP A 185 -1.64 31.72 -3.03
C ASP A 185 -0.85 30.60 -3.75
N GLY A 186 -1.08 29.34 -3.36
CA GLY A 186 -0.50 28.18 -4.01
C GLY A 186 -1.33 27.72 -5.21
N GLU A 187 -0.70 27.01 -6.14
CA GLU A 187 -1.46 26.31 -7.17
C GLU A 187 -2.35 25.26 -6.51
N PRO A 188 -3.64 25.19 -6.87
CA PRO A 188 -4.51 24.12 -6.43
C PRO A 188 -3.84 22.76 -6.67
N THR A 189 -3.83 21.91 -5.65
CA THR A 189 -3.21 20.58 -5.69
C THR A 189 -4.27 19.54 -5.38
N TRP A 190 -4.54 18.67 -6.35
CA TRP A 190 -5.56 17.64 -6.21
C TRP A 190 -4.97 16.23 -6.33
N LEU A 191 -5.13 15.44 -5.27
CA LEU A 191 -4.67 14.06 -5.16
C LEU A 191 -5.88 13.12 -5.22
N VAL A 192 -5.88 12.15 -6.12
CA VAL A 192 -6.95 11.16 -6.28
C VAL A 192 -6.44 9.77 -6.00
N VAL A 193 -7.08 9.05 -5.09
CA VAL A 193 -6.77 7.67 -4.74
C VAL A 193 -7.94 6.79 -5.16
N VAL A 194 -7.71 5.83 -6.06
CA VAL A 194 -8.75 4.90 -6.53
C VAL A 194 -8.36 3.47 -6.17
N GLY A 195 -9.28 2.68 -5.64
CA GLY A 195 -8.98 1.28 -5.33
C GLY A 195 -9.79 0.69 -4.18
N GLY A 196 -9.24 -0.35 -3.55
CA GLY A 196 -9.91 -1.06 -2.46
C GLY A 196 -9.51 -0.54 -1.07
N SER A 197 -9.60 -1.43 -0.08
CA SER A 197 -9.30 -1.13 1.33
C SER A 197 -7.93 -0.49 1.52
N VAL A 198 -6.92 -0.95 0.78
CA VAL A 198 -5.55 -0.51 1.05
C VAL A 198 -5.26 0.87 0.46
N GLN A 199 -5.79 1.17 -0.73
CA GLN A 199 -5.77 2.52 -1.28
C GLN A 199 -6.56 3.47 -0.37
N ARG A 200 -7.68 3.03 0.21
CA ARG A 200 -8.39 3.80 1.23
C ARG A 200 -7.48 4.16 2.42
N GLY A 201 -6.63 3.23 2.85
CA GLY A 201 -5.62 3.51 3.89
C GLY A 201 -4.65 4.64 3.54
N VAL A 202 -4.19 4.71 2.29
CA VAL A 202 -3.35 5.82 1.79
C VAL A 202 -4.12 7.13 1.84
N PHE A 203 -5.38 7.13 1.37
CA PHE A 203 -6.25 8.30 1.46
C PHE A 203 -6.45 8.78 2.90
N LEU A 204 -6.78 7.88 3.82
CA LEU A 204 -6.97 8.21 5.23
C LEU A 204 -5.69 8.72 5.87
N THR A 205 -4.53 8.21 5.44
CA THR A 205 -3.22 8.74 5.88
C THR A 205 -2.99 10.16 5.37
N LEU A 206 -3.33 10.45 4.11
CA LEU A 206 -3.27 11.82 3.58
C LEU A 206 -4.20 12.76 4.35
N VAL A 207 -5.43 12.32 4.67
CA VAL A 207 -6.35 13.11 5.51
C VAL A 207 -5.75 13.37 6.89
N ASP A 208 -5.21 12.34 7.54
CA ASP A 208 -4.56 12.43 8.84
C ASP A 208 -3.34 13.38 8.82
N MET A 209 -2.57 13.39 7.74
CA MET A 209 -1.47 14.33 7.51
C MET A 209 -1.96 15.77 7.26
N ALA A 210 -3.11 15.93 6.59
CA ALA A 210 -3.67 17.23 6.20
C ALA A 210 -4.45 17.93 7.33
N LEU A 211 -4.91 17.18 8.34
CA LEU A 211 -5.70 17.70 9.46
C LEU A 211 -4.84 17.89 10.72
N ALA A 212 -5.05 19.02 11.42
CA ALA A 212 -4.41 19.25 12.70
C ALA A 212 -4.94 18.27 13.77
N ALA A 213 -4.16 18.08 14.83
CA ALA A 213 -4.43 17.12 15.91
C ALA A 213 -5.90 17.08 16.37
N GLY A 214 -6.46 18.21 16.82
CA GLY A 214 -7.85 18.27 17.33
C GLY A 214 -8.93 18.22 16.25
N GLN A 215 -8.58 18.27 14.98
CA GLN A 215 -9.56 18.21 13.88
C GLN A 215 -9.93 16.77 13.49
N LYS A 216 -9.20 15.79 14.01
CA LYS A 216 -9.30 14.37 13.64
C LYS A 216 -9.55 13.45 14.83
N ASP A 217 -9.89 14.01 15.99
CA ASP A 217 -10.18 13.24 17.21
C ASP A 217 -11.21 12.12 16.94
N ASP A 218 -12.23 12.44 16.15
CA ASP A 218 -13.35 11.55 15.81
C ASP A 218 -13.17 10.78 14.49
N MET A 219 -11.97 10.78 13.89
CA MET A 219 -11.72 10.16 12.57
C MET A 219 -12.25 8.72 12.48
N ALA A 220 -12.07 7.90 13.52
CA ALA A 220 -12.51 6.51 13.57
C ALA A 220 -14.02 6.29 13.45
N THR A 221 -14.81 7.31 13.79
CA THR A 221 -16.28 7.25 13.70
C THR A 221 -16.84 8.20 12.65
N SER A 222 -15.97 8.92 11.94
CA SER A 222 -16.32 9.91 10.93
C SER A 222 -16.85 9.30 9.65
N VAL A 223 -17.42 10.15 8.79
CA VAL A 223 -17.93 9.73 7.48
C VAL A 223 -16.81 9.26 6.57
N LEU A 224 -15.62 9.85 6.64
CA LEU A 224 -14.46 9.48 5.81
C LEU A 224 -14.02 8.04 6.10
N GLU A 225 -13.99 7.66 7.38
CA GLU A 225 -13.59 6.30 7.79
C GLU A 225 -14.68 5.25 7.55
N LYS A 226 -15.94 5.65 7.50
CA LYS A 226 -17.04 4.72 7.21
C LYS A 226 -17.37 4.64 5.72
N CYS A 227 -16.89 5.59 4.93
CA CYS A 227 -17.25 5.68 3.52
C CYS A 227 -16.63 4.58 2.68
N TRP A 228 -17.48 3.88 1.93
CA TRP A 228 -17.12 2.94 0.88
C TRP A 228 -17.81 3.33 -0.42
N GLY A 229 -17.27 4.35 -1.09
CA GLY A 229 -17.88 4.97 -2.25
C GLY A 229 -17.01 6.13 -2.71
N TYR A 230 -17.56 7.33 -2.69
CA TYR A 230 -16.84 8.57 -2.97
C TYR A 230 -16.64 9.39 -1.70
N ALA A 231 -15.41 9.74 -1.38
CA ALA A 231 -15.06 10.65 -0.30
C ALA A 231 -14.09 11.71 -0.82
N ASP A 232 -14.28 12.96 -0.38
CA ASP A 232 -13.47 14.09 -0.79
C ASP A 232 -13.26 15.02 0.40
N LEU A 233 -12.03 15.46 0.59
CA LEU A 233 -11.63 16.40 1.63
C LEU A 233 -10.85 17.54 1.00
N ARG A 234 -11.25 18.77 1.31
CA ARG A 234 -10.61 19.97 0.81
C ARG A 234 -10.18 20.88 1.95
N VAL A 235 -8.87 21.12 2.02
CA VAL A 235 -8.25 22.11 2.92
C VAL A 235 -7.67 23.21 2.05
N GLY A 236 -8.37 24.34 1.94
CA GLY A 236 -7.97 25.44 1.04
C GLY A 236 -7.78 24.96 -0.41
N ASN A 237 -6.55 25.07 -0.91
CA ASN A 237 -6.16 24.65 -2.26
C ASN A 237 -5.72 23.17 -2.36
N LEU A 238 -5.58 22.46 -1.24
CA LEU A 238 -5.32 21.02 -1.23
C LEU A 238 -6.65 20.26 -1.25
N ARG A 239 -6.80 19.38 -2.24
CA ARG A 239 -7.96 18.48 -2.38
C ARG A 239 -7.49 17.03 -2.40
N LEU A 240 -8.14 16.20 -1.60
CA LEU A 240 -7.88 14.77 -1.47
C LEU A 240 -9.17 14.02 -1.81
N THR A 241 -9.12 13.08 -2.74
CA THR A 241 -10.30 12.28 -3.13
C THR A 241 -9.98 10.80 -3.00
N TYR A 242 -10.95 10.04 -2.51
CA TYR A 242 -10.99 8.59 -2.59
C TYR A 242 -12.22 8.13 -3.36
N GLN A 243 -12.03 7.16 -4.25
CA GLN A 243 -13.10 6.42 -4.90
C GLN A 243 -12.85 4.92 -4.76
N ASP A 244 -13.80 4.18 -4.17
CA ASP A 244 -13.76 2.72 -4.24
C ASP A 244 -13.94 2.29 -5.70
N MET A 245 -12.90 1.66 -6.26
CA MET A 245 -12.88 1.21 -7.65
C MET A 245 -12.14 -0.12 -7.71
N ARG A 246 -12.86 -1.24 -7.69
CA ARG A 246 -12.28 -2.59 -7.68
C ARG A 246 -12.42 -3.29 -9.04
N LEU A 247 -11.96 -2.64 -10.11
CA LEU A 247 -12.01 -3.17 -11.49
C LEU A 247 -11.26 -4.51 -11.67
N TYR A 248 -10.40 -4.88 -10.73
CA TYR A 248 -9.72 -6.18 -10.70
C TYR A 248 -10.62 -7.33 -10.20
N GLN A 249 -11.74 -7.04 -9.54
CA GLN A 249 -12.68 -8.06 -9.05
C GLN A 249 -13.71 -8.48 -10.09
N VAL A 250 -13.85 -7.70 -11.18
CA VAL A 250 -14.74 -8.06 -12.28
C VAL A 250 -13.98 -8.96 -13.26
N SER A 251 -14.44 -10.19 -13.43
CA SER A 251 -13.83 -11.11 -14.38
C SER A 251 -14.21 -10.72 -15.81
N GLY A 252 -13.29 -10.85 -16.76
CA GLY A 252 -13.59 -10.66 -18.18
C GLY A 252 -14.38 -11.83 -18.81
N LYS A 253 -14.94 -12.77 -18.01
CA LYS A 253 -15.26 -14.12 -18.52
C LYS A 253 -16.59 -14.76 -18.15
N THR A 254 -17.57 -14.06 -17.58
CA THR A 254 -18.89 -14.70 -17.43
C THR A 254 -20.03 -13.82 -17.92
N ASP A 255 -20.80 -14.37 -18.86
CA ASP A 255 -22.17 -13.99 -19.20
C ASP A 255 -23.12 -14.29 -18.02
N SER A 256 -22.71 -14.03 -16.79
CA SER A 256 -23.48 -14.32 -15.58
C SER A 256 -23.80 -13.03 -14.84
N VAL A 257 -25.08 -12.86 -14.54
CA VAL A 257 -25.57 -11.84 -13.62
C VAL A 257 -25.44 -12.36 -12.20
N VAL A 258 -24.57 -11.74 -11.43
CA VAL A 258 -24.42 -11.91 -9.99
C VAL A 258 -25.15 -10.78 -9.28
N CYS A 259 -25.98 -11.15 -8.31
CA CYS A 259 -26.70 -10.21 -7.47
C CYS A 259 -26.42 -10.50 -6.00
N ASN A 260 -26.29 -9.46 -5.20
CA ASN A 260 -26.25 -9.56 -3.76
C ASN A 260 -27.54 -8.92 -3.24
N ASN A 261 -28.36 -9.73 -2.56
CA ASN A 261 -29.75 -9.42 -2.27
C ASN A 261 -30.51 -9.09 -3.57
N GLU A 262 -31.11 -7.91 -3.66
CA GLU A 262 -31.83 -7.41 -4.85
C GLU A 262 -30.99 -6.54 -5.78
N LYS A 263 -29.72 -6.26 -5.44
CA LYS A 263 -28.87 -5.34 -6.20
C LYS A 263 -27.92 -6.11 -7.11
N LEU A 264 -27.76 -5.64 -8.35
CA LEU A 264 -26.81 -6.18 -9.31
C LEU A 264 -25.38 -5.87 -8.86
N THR A 265 -24.55 -6.91 -8.67
CA THR A 265 -23.17 -6.75 -8.17
C THR A 265 -22.12 -7.00 -9.23
N SER A 266 -22.42 -7.89 -10.17
CA SER A 266 -21.67 -8.05 -11.41
C SER A 266 -22.62 -8.65 -12.44
N GLY A 267 -22.53 -8.30 -13.72
CA GLY A 267 -23.54 -8.76 -14.69
C GLY A 267 -23.52 -8.02 -16.02
N SER A 268 -22.77 -6.92 -16.09
CA SER A 268 -21.91 -6.73 -17.24
C SER A 268 -20.64 -6.04 -16.74
N THR A 269 -19.49 -6.71 -16.84
CA THR A 269 -18.18 -6.07 -16.64
C THR A 269 -18.12 -4.74 -17.40
N SER A 270 -18.81 -4.66 -18.55
CA SER A 270 -19.05 -3.43 -19.30
C SER A 270 -19.76 -2.31 -18.53
N ALA A 271 -20.79 -2.56 -17.71
CA ALA A 271 -21.49 -1.51 -16.96
C ALA A 271 -20.62 -0.92 -15.85
N PHE A 272 -19.87 -1.77 -15.15
CA PHE A 272 -18.92 -1.30 -14.13
C PHE A 272 -17.75 -0.54 -14.77
N VAL A 273 -17.19 -1.06 -15.86
CA VAL A 273 -16.18 -0.39 -16.68
C VAL A 273 -16.70 0.94 -17.23
N HIS A 274 -17.93 0.96 -17.75
CA HIS A 274 -18.56 2.17 -18.29
C HIS A 274 -18.77 3.22 -17.19
N SER A 275 -19.27 2.82 -16.02
CA SER A 275 -19.47 3.73 -14.89
C SER A 275 -18.14 4.28 -14.37
N ALA A 276 -17.08 3.47 -14.36
CA ALA A 276 -15.73 3.93 -14.03
C ALA A 276 -15.18 4.92 -15.06
N LYS A 277 -15.36 4.66 -16.36
CA LYS A 277 -15.01 5.60 -17.45
C LYS A 277 -15.78 6.90 -17.32
N ASP A 278 -17.08 6.83 -17.05
CA ASP A 278 -17.93 8.01 -16.89
C ASP A 278 -17.57 8.81 -15.63
N PHE A 279 -17.21 8.15 -14.54
CA PHE A 279 -16.64 8.80 -13.34
C PHE A 279 -15.36 9.56 -13.67
N LEU A 280 -14.42 8.92 -14.37
CA LEU A 280 -13.17 9.57 -14.75
C LEU A 280 -13.44 10.76 -15.68
N ALA A 281 -14.31 10.63 -16.68
CA ALA A 281 -14.61 11.72 -17.61
C ALA A 281 -15.44 12.86 -16.98
N SER A 282 -16.43 12.52 -16.17
CA SER A 282 -17.44 13.48 -15.68
C SER A 282 -17.09 14.08 -14.33
N THR A 283 -16.22 13.44 -13.56
CA THR A 283 -15.86 13.86 -12.19
C THR A 283 -14.38 14.22 -12.09
N VAL A 284 -13.48 13.38 -12.59
CA VAL A 284 -12.02 13.57 -12.43
C VAL A 284 -11.44 14.51 -13.48
N PHE A 285 -11.74 14.25 -14.75
CA PHE A 285 -11.22 14.97 -15.92
C PHE A 285 -12.26 15.86 -16.57
N ARG A 286 -13.22 16.36 -15.79
CA ARG A 286 -14.29 17.23 -16.31
C ARG A 286 -13.69 18.51 -16.89
N ASP A 287 -14.12 18.88 -18.10
CA ASP A 287 -13.70 20.11 -18.75
C ASP A 287 -14.01 21.35 -17.88
N GLY A 288 -13.10 22.33 -17.92
CA GLY A 288 -13.23 23.57 -17.16
C GLY A 288 -13.04 23.40 -15.64
N THR A 289 -12.59 22.23 -15.18
CA THR A 289 -12.17 22.02 -13.80
C THR A 289 -10.68 21.81 -13.71
N GLN A 290 -10.13 22.03 -12.53
CA GLN A 290 -8.77 21.64 -12.22
C GLN A 290 -8.68 20.11 -12.20
N TRP A 291 -7.65 19.56 -12.86
CA TRP A 291 -7.38 18.12 -12.89
C TRP A 291 -6.42 17.69 -11.78
N PRO A 292 -6.41 16.40 -11.41
CA PRO A 292 -5.52 15.91 -10.36
C PRO A 292 -4.05 16.05 -10.75
N ALA A 293 -3.21 16.44 -9.80
CA ALA A 293 -1.76 16.40 -9.96
C ALA A 293 -1.24 14.96 -9.92
N THR A 294 -1.86 14.10 -9.12
CA THR A 294 -1.49 12.68 -9.04
C THR A 294 -2.71 11.79 -8.81
N ILE A 295 -2.73 10.66 -9.51
CA ILE A 295 -3.68 9.57 -9.30
C ILE A 295 -2.90 8.35 -8.81
N LEU A 296 -3.30 7.77 -7.67
CA LEU A 296 -2.78 6.50 -7.17
C LEU A 296 -3.82 5.40 -7.36
N ALA A 297 -3.43 4.34 -8.03
CA ALA A 297 -4.29 3.19 -8.32
C ALA A 297 -3.53 1.87 -8.08
N PRO A 298 -4.22 0.76 -7.81
CA PRO A 298 -3.56 -0.53 -7.76
C PRO A 298 -3.31 -1.06 -9.18
N SER A 299 -2.17 -1.70 -9.41
CA SER A 299 -1.85 -2.27 -10.74
C SER A 299 -2.58 -3.60 -11.00
N TYR A 300 -2.59 -4.51 -10.01
CA TYR A 300 -3.09 -5.90 -10.13
C TYR A 300 -2.69 -6.58 -11.45
N LEU A 301 -1.44 -6.40 -11.86
CA LEU A 301 -0.95 -6.94 -13.14
C LEU A 301 -1.01 -8.47 -13.17
N VAL A 302 -1.90 -9.02 -14.02
CA VAL A 302 -2.00 -10.46 -14.26
C VAL A 302 -1.20 -10.85 -15.52
N PRO A 303 -0.36 -11.90 -15.48
CA PRO A 303 0.47 -12.30 -16.62
C PRO A 303 -0.29 -12.80 -17.86
N GLU A 304 -1.54 -13.25 -17.72
CA GLU A 304 -2.31 -13.86 -18.81
C GLU A 304 -2.84 -12.84 -19.85
N LYS A 305 -3.50 -13.36 -20.91
CA LYS A 305 -4.20 -12.59 -21.96
C LYS A 305 -5.47 -11.87 -21.47
N ASN A 306 -5.77 -11.93 -20.18
CA ASN A 306 -6.95 -11.26 -19.65
C ASN A 306 -6.68 -9.76 -19.60
N VAL A 307 -7.68 -9.00 -20.02
CA VAL A 307 -7.72 -7.54 -19.94
C VAL A 307 -7.53 -7.11 -18.49
N ASN A 308 -6.60 -6.19 -18.23
CA ASN A 308 -6.50 -5.52 -16.93
C ASN A 308 -7.39 -4.28 -16.97
N HIS A 309 -8.66 -4.47 -16.61
CA HIS A 309 -9.67 -3.40 -16.67
C HIS A 309 -9.27 -2.17 -15.88
N MET A 310 -8.55 -2.30 -14.76
CA MET A 310 -8.11 -1.15 -13.98
C MET A 310 -7.13 -0.28 -14.78
N ILE A 311 -6.08 -0.89 -15.32
CA ILE A 311 -5.08 -0.16 -16.11
C ILE A 311 -5.71 0.42 -17.37
N GLU A 312 -6.43 -0.40 -18.14
CA GLU A 312 -7.02 0.04 -19.40
C GLU A 312 -8.03 1.19 -19.22
N VAL A 313 -8.92 1.11 -18.21
CA VAL A 313 -9.90 2.17 -17.96
C VAL A 313 -9.22 3.48 -17.59
N LEU A 314 -8.20 3.45 -16.72
CA LEU A 314 -7.49 4.66 -16.32
C LEU A 314 -6.70 5.25 -17.50
N MET A 315 -5.92 4.43 -18.21
CA MET A 315 -5.12 4.83 -19.37
C MET A 315 -5.99 5.45 -20.48
N ASP A 316 -7.10 4.79 -20.83
CA ASP A 316 -8.04 5.26 -21.86
C ASP A 316 -8.70 6.59 -21.49
N SER A 317 -8.79 6.90 -20.20
CA SER A 317 -9.47 8.09 -19.69
C SER A 317 -8.54 9.29 -19.52
N LEU A 318 -7.23 9.14 -19.73
CA LEU A 318 -6.26 10.22 -19.56
C LEU A 318 -6.38 11.24 -20.71
N PRO A 319 -6.78 12.50 -20.44
CA PRO A 319 -6.80 13.52 -21.48
C PRO A 319 -5.39 13.78 -22.02
N PRO A 320 -5.19 14.03 -23.33
CA PRO A 320 -3.86 14.32 -23.86
C PRO A 320 -3.20 15.57 -23.26
N SER A 321 -3.99 16.54 -22.81
CA SER A 321 -3.51 17.78 -22.18
C SER A 321 -3.30 17.68 -20.67
N TRP A 322 -3.52 16.51 -20.06
CA TRP A 322 -3.30 16.35 -18.62
C TRP A 322 -1.80 16.28 -18.32
N GLU A 323 -1.31 17.04 -17.36
CA GLU A 323 0.14 17.09 -17.04
C GLU A 323 0.50 16.37 -15.73
N GLY A 324 -0.48 15.74 -15.08
CA GLY A 324 -0.26 15.01 -13.82
C GLY A 324 0.40 13.64 -13.99
N LYS A 325 0.48 12.90 -12.89
CA LYS A 325 1.09 11.55 -12.82
C LYS A 325 0.09 10.47 -12.45
N LEU A 326 0.14 9.33 -13.13
CA LEU A 326 -0.62 8.13 -12.79
C LEU A 326 0.32 7.07 -12.21
N LEU A 327 0.19 6.83 -10.91
CA LEU A 327 1.02 5.87 -10.17
C LEU A 327 0.23 4.58 -9.91
N PHE A 328 0.68 3.51 -10.53
CA PHE A 328 0.20 2.16 -10.27
C PHE A 328 1.06 1.49 -9.20
N VAL A 329 0.45 1.10 -8.07
CA VAL A 329 1.13 0.43 -6.96
C VAL A 329 0.69 -1.02 -6.88
N ASP A 330 1.65 -1.96 -6.91
CA ASP A 330 1.38 -3.40 -6.80
C ASP A 330 1.37 -3.91 -5.33
N HIS A 331 0.68 -5.06 -5.11
CA HIS A 331 0.55 -5.92 -3.90
C HIS A 331 0.29 -5.23 -2.56
N MET A 332 -0.46 -4.14 -2.63
CA MET A 332 -1.06 -3.54 -1.46
C MET A 332 -2.24 -4.34 -0.87
N ALA A 333 -2.85 -5.32 -1.54
CA ALA A 333 -4.06 -5.97 -1.00
C ALA A 333 -4.00 -7.50 -1.02
N GLY A 334 -4.46 -8.13 0.06
CA GLY A 334 -5.32 -9.34 0.05
C GLY A 334 -4.79 -10.64 -0.55
N PHE A 335 -3.55 -10.68 -1.05
CA PHE A 335 -2.95 -11.92 -1.53
C PHE A 335 -2.09 -12.50 -0.42
N SER A 336 -2.46 -13.69 0.02
CA SER A 336 -1.51 -14.58 0.67
C SER A 336 -0.32 -14.72 -0.27
N ILE A 337 0.84 -14.24 0.16
CA ILE A 337 2.05 -14.38 -0.64
C ILE A 337 2.42 -15.86 -0.58
N HIS A 338 2.03 -16.62 -1.59
CA HIS A 338 2.42 -18.02 -1.70
C HIS A 338 3.70 -18.11 -2.53
N TRP A 339 4.81 -18.39 -1.87
CA TRP A 339 6.09 -18.70 -2.49
C TRP A 339 5.98 -20.08 -3.17
N THR A 340 5.93 -20.16 -4.50
CA THR A 340 5.72 -21.45 -5.18
C THR A 340 6.91 -22.40 -5.12
N GLN A 341 8.07 -21.95 -4.62
CA GLN A 341 9.25 -22.73 -4.27
C GLN A 341 10.17 -21.84 -3.42
N GLY A 342 10.58 -22.27 -2.23
CA GLY A 342 11.60 -21.57 -1.45
C GLY A 342 11.11 -20.50 -0.46
N ASN A 343 12.09 -19.87 0.19
CA ASN A 343 11.90 -18.97 1.33
C ASN A 343 11.50 -17.55 0.85
N PRO A 344 10.55 -16.84 1.49
CA PRO A 344 10.29 -15.42 1.22
C PRO A 344 11.51 -14.54 1.23
N THR A 345 12.49 -14.89 2.05
CA THR A 345 13.73 -14.14 2.15
C THR A 345 14.65 -14.38 0.94
N ARG A 346 14.56 -15.54 0.26
CA ARG A 346 15.26 -15.82 -1.01
C ARG A 346 14.76 -14.99 -2.16
N ALA A 347 13.61 -14.35 -2.01
CA ALA A 347 12.91 -13.83 -3.15
C ALA A 347 13.64 -12.60 -3.69
N ALA A 348 14.68 -12.86 -4.50
CA ALA A 348 14.97 -12.06 -5.65
C ALA A 348 13.68 -11.95 -6.43
N LEU A 349 13.43 -10.77 -6.93
CA LEU A 349 12.14 -10.31 -7.44
C LEU A 349 11.49 -11.36 -8.37
N LYS A 350 12.28 -11.98 -9.25
CA LYS A 350 11.90 -13.09 -10.16
C LYS A 350 11.18 -14.29 -9.52
N ASP A 351 11.33 -14.52 -8.22
CA ASP A 351 10.84 -15.71 -7.51
C ASP A 351 9.56 -15.46 -6.66
N VAL A 352 9.02 -14.22 -6.60
CA VAL A 352 7.84 -13.84 -5.78
C VAL A 352 6.50 -14.05 -6.52
N ARG A 353 5.81 -15.20 -6.34
CA ARG A 353 4.44 -15.39 -6.91
C ARG A 353 3.34 -14.76 -6.04
N ILE A 354 2.82 -13.61 -6.49
CA ILE A 354 1.56 -13.06 -5.99
C ILE A 354 0.41 -13.97 -6.45
N THR A 355 -0.40 -14.51 -5.53
CA THR A 355 -1.49 -15.43 -5.88
C THR A 355 -2.79 -15.10 -5.16
N ALA A 356 -3.78 -14.67 -5.94
CA ALA A 356 -5.08 -15.35 -5.98
C ALA A 356 -5.47 -15.38 -7.45
N THR A 357 -5.08 -16.48 -8.12
CA THR A 357 -5.33 -16.96 -9.51
C THR A 357 -4.07 -17.40 -10.27
N GLY A 358 -2.87 -17.15 -9.74
CA GLY A 358 -1.64 -17.74 -10.27
C GLY A 358 -0.84 -16.78 -11.14
N ARG A 359 0.42 -16.62 -10.74
CA ARG A 359 1.60 -16.17 -11.50
C ARG A 359 2.07 -14.74 -11.19
N THR A 360 3.38 -14.69 -11.02
CA THR A 360 4.32 -13.59 -10.80
C THR A 360 4.18 -12.46 -11.84
N PRO A 361 4.17 -11.18 -11.44
CA PRO A 361 4.47 -10.04 -12.34
C PRO A 361 5.95 -9.97 -12.78
N THR A 362 6.74 -11.00 -12.47
CA THR A 362 8.18 -11.04 -12.74
C THR A 362 8.53 -11.85 -13.99
N ASP A 363 7.53 -12.45 -14.63
CA ASP A 363 7.72 -12.91 -16.00
C ASP A 363 8.04 -11.68 -16.85
N ASP A 364 9.07 -11.74 -17.70
CA ASP A 364 9.45 -10.68 -18.66
C ASP A 364 8.23 -10.11 -19.41
N VAL A 365 7.15 -10.88 -19.51
CA VAL A 365 5.87 -10.45 -20.07
C VAL A 365 5.24 -9.29 -19.29
N ALA A 366 5.18 -9.33 -17.95
CA ALA A 366 4.57 -8.29 -17.14
C ALA A 366 5.43 -7.02 -17.08
N LEU A 367 6.76 -7.16 -16.93
CA LEU A 367 7.70 -6.03 -17.06
C LEU A 367 7.60 -5.37 -18.45
N ARG A 368 7.54 -6.16 -19.53
CA ARG A 368 7.30 -5.63 -20.89
C ARG A 368 5.93 -4.98 -21.06
N LYS A 369 4.88 -5.47 -20.39
CA LYS A 369 3.56 -4.81 -20.40
C LYS A 369 3.64 -3.44 -19.71
N MET A 370 4.26 -3.37 -18.54
CA MET A 370 4.48 -2.10 -17.82
C MET A 370 5.28 -1.12 -18.67
N ASP A 371 6.41 -1.56 -19.22
CA ASP A 371 7.23 -0.78 -20.16
C ASP A 371 6.43 -0.31 -21.38
N GLY A 372 5.57 -1.16 -21.93
CA GLY A 372 4.64 -0.81 -23.00
C GLY A 372 3.66 0.31 -22.62
N TYR A 373 3.07 0.25 -21.41
CA TYR A 373 2.18 1.31 -20.91
C TYR A 373 2.91 2.63 -20.66
N GLN A 374 4.12 2.59 -20.09
CA GLN A 374 4.93 3.80 -19.87
C GLN A 374 5.46 4.41 -21.17
N THR A 375 5.81 3.57 -22.15
CA THR A 375 6.19 4.02 -23.49
C THR A 375 5.01 4.67 -24.21
N GLN A 376 3.80 4.14 -24.01
CA GLN A 376 2.57 4.74 -24.53
C GLN A 376 2.28 6.10 -23.87
N ASP A 377 2.57 6.25 -22.58
CA ASP A 377 2.33 7.47 -21.83
C ASP A 377 3.37 7.69 -20.71
N PRO A 378 4.28 8.67 -20.83
CA PRO A 378 5.35 8.93 -19.86
C PRO A 378 4.85 9.49 -18.51
N ARG A 379 3.56 9.82 -18.40
CA ARG A 379 2.92 10.22 -17.13
C ARG A 379 2.66 9.03 -16.22
N VAL A 380 2.77 7.82 -16.75
CA VAL A 380 2.43 6.57 -16.05
C VAL A 380 3.67 5.99 -15.41
N SER A 381 3.55 5.58 -14.16
CA SER A 381 4.59 4.88 -13.43
C SER A 381 4.05 3.68 -12.69
N PHE A 382 4.90 2.66 -12.58
CA PHE A 382 4.60 1.46 -11.82
C PHE A 382 5.57 1.35 -10.66
N MET A 383 5.08 0.94 -9.50
CA MET A 383 5.91 0.64 -8.35
C MET A 383 5.40 -0.55 -7.56
N SER A 384 6.31 -1.17 -6.85
CA SER A 384 6.09 -2.28 -5.94
C SER A 384 6.26 -1.79 -4.50
N ALA A 385 5.21 -1.90 -3.69
CA ALA A 385 5.32 -1.72 -2.24
C ALA A 385 6.02 -2.89 -1.51
N PHE A 386 6.52 -3.92 -2.21
CA PHE A 386 6.89 -5.20 -1.59
C PHE A 386 8.20 -5.07 -0.81
N PRO A 387 9.25 -4.41 -1.34
CA PRO A 387 10.47 -4.20 -0.57
C PRO A 387 10.27 -3.36 0.68
N MET A 388 9.34 -2.39 0.63
CA MET A 388 8.92 -1.63 1.82
C MET A 388 8.27 -2.57 2.86
N TYR A 389 7.38 -3.46 2.42
CA TYR A 389 6.66 -4.38 3.30
C TYR A 389 7.55 -5.45 3.93
N GLN A 390 8.52 -6.00 3.20
CA GLN A 390 9.33 -7.13 3.65
C GLN A 390 10.03 -6.87 4.99
N ALA A 391 10.39 -5.63 5.29
CA ALA A 391 11.07 -5.25 6.54
C ALA A 391 10.12 -4.81 7.68
N LYS A 392 8.84 -4.58 7.37
CA LYS A 392 7.80 -4.14 8.33
C LYS A 392 6.63 -5.12 8.38
N LEU A 393 6.90 -6.40 8.10
CA LEU A 393 5.94 -7.52 8.08
C LEU A 393 5.04 -7.61 9.34
N PHE A 394 5.53 -7.11 10.47
CA PHE A 394 4.86 -7.15 11.78
C PHE A 394 4.09 -5.88 12.16
N GLU A 395 4.07 -4.85 11.32
CA GLU A 395 3.30 -3.62 11.58
C GLU A 395 1.84 -3.81 11.10
N ASN A 396 1.14 -4.77 11.72
CA ASN A 396 -0.29 -4.98 11.48
C ASN A 396 -1.07 -4.97 12.79
N GLU A 397 -2.37 -4.65 12.71
CA GLU A 397 -3.27 -4.50 13.86
C GLU A 397 -3.22 -5.71 14.81
N ARG A 398 -3.15 -6.93 14.25
CA ARG A 398 -3.10 -8.16 15.05
C ARG A 398 -1.76 -8.36 15.76
N SER A 399 -0.67 -7.90 15.17
CA SER A 399 0.68 -8.01 15.76
C SER A 399 0.86 -7.19 17.04
N ARG A 400 -0.02 -6.22 17.30
CA ARG A 400 -0.06 -5.45 18.55
C ARG A 400 -0.55 -6.25 19.76
N GLN A 401 -1.24 -7.37 19.53
CA GLN A 401 -1.68 -8.28 20.60
C GLN A 401 -0.57 -9.20 21.09
N GLY A 402 0.68 -8.97 20.66
CA GLY A 402 1.86 -9.76 21.03
C GLY A 402 2.11 -10.99 20.14
N ILE A 403 1.21 -11.27 19.18
CA ILE A 403 1.31 -12.39 18.24
C ILE A 403 1.70 -11.87 16.87
N ARG A 404 2.94 -12.14 16.44
CA ARG A 404 3.48 -11.69 15.14
C ARG A 404 2.80 -12.44 13.99
N HIS A 405 2.01 -11.75 13.17
CA HIS A 405 1.32 -12.35 12.02
C HIS A 405 1.99 -12.01 10.69
N TYR A 406 2.22 -13.03 9.88
CA TYR A 406 2.76 -13.01 8.53
C TYR A 406 1.63 -13.27 7.51
N GLY A 407 1.48 -12.36 6.54
CA GLY A 407 0.78 -12.67 5.28
C GLY A 407 -0.74 -12.89 5.33
N ALA A 408 -1.42 -12.67 6.45
CA ALA A 408 -2.88 -12.70 6.51
C ALA A 408 -3.44 -11.28 6.29
N SER A 409 -3.96 -11.00 5.09
CA SER A 409 -4.74 -9.79 4.71
C SER A 409 -4.47 -8.59 5.62
N ILE A 410 -3.27 -8.02 5.54
CA ILE A 410 -2.88 -6.91 6.39
C ILE A 410 -3.59 -5.67 5.86
N HIS A 411 -4.69 -5.30 6.50
CA HIS A 411 -5.19 -3.94 6.40
C HIS A 411 -4.11 -3.05 7.00
N TYR A 412 -3.36 -2.37 6.13
CA TYR A 412 -2.14 -1.67 6.52
C TYR A 412 -2.38 -0.48 7.43
N HIS A 413 -3.62 -0.01 7.54
CA HIS A 413 -3.97 1.14 8.36
C HIS A 413 -4.90 0.68 9.47
N TYR A 414 -4.64 1.17 10.67
CA TYR A 414 -5.59 1.14 11.79
C TYR A 414 -5.59 2.50 12.45
N MET A 415 -6.68 2.84 13.11
CA MET A 415 -6.74 4.06 13.91
C MET A 415 -6.40 3.73 15.33
N SER A 416 -5.47 4.48 15.90
CA SER A 416 -5.16 4.37 17.31
C SER A 416 -5.42 5.72 17.96
N SER A 417 -6.13 5.66 19.08
CA SER A 417 -6.50 6.82 19.90
C SER A 417 -5.96 6.70 21.32
N THR A 418 -5.21 5.63 21.63
CA THR A 418 -4.74 5.38 23.00
C THR A 418 -3.37 6.00 23.22
N THR A 419 -3.24 6.76 24.31
CA THR A 419 -1.96 7.36 24.74
C THR A 419 -0.88 6.32 25.06
N SER A 420 -1.26 5.05 25.20
CA SER A 420 -0.36 3.91 25.39
C SER A 420 0.28 3.41 24.10
N ASP A 421 -0.19 3.87 22.94
CA ASP A 421 0.39 3.46 21.67
C ASP A 421 1.71 4.21 21.43
N PRO A 422 2.84 3.50 21.28
CA PRO A 422 4.15 4.14 21.14
C PRO A 422 4.27 5.04 19.90
N GLU A 423 3.35 4.92 18.95
CA GLU A 423 3.27 5.72 17.73
C GLU A 423 2.22 6.85 17.82
N ALA A 424 1.31 6.82 18.80
CA ALA A 424 0.35 7.89 19.03
C ALA A 424 1.06 9.04 19.76
N HIS A 425 1.79 9.86 19.00
CA HIS A 425 2.45 11.04 19.56
C HIS A 425 1.44 11.92 20.30
N ASN A 426 1.64 12.09 21.62
CA ASN A 426 0.83 12.95 22.49
C ASN A 426 -0.68 12.61 22.54
N GLY A 427 -1.09 11.38 22.24
CA GLY A 427 -2.49 10.95 22.38
C GLY A 427 -3.43 11.40 21.27
N THR A 428 -2.91 11.86 20.14
CA THR A 428 -3.72 12.24 18.98
C THR A 428 -4.12 11.02 18.17
N THR A 429 -5.38 10.95 17.72
CA THR A 429 -5.84 9.93 16.77
C THR A 429 -4.98 10.00 15.50
N MET A 430 -4.36 8.87 15.12
CA MET A 430 -3.51 8.75 13.94
C MET A 430 -3.94 7.53 13.12
N VAL A 431 -3.78 7.63 11.79
CA VAL A 431 -3.90 6.48 10.89
C VAL A 431 -2.53 5.82 10.82
N HIS A 432 -2.38 4.70 11.51
CA HIS A 432 -1.10 4.02 11.66
C HIS A 432 -0.81 3.12 10.47
N SER A 433 0.17 3.53 9.68
CA SER A 433 0.95 2.65 8.82
C SER A 433 2.19 3.35 8.34
N THR A 434 3.36 2.79 8.64
CA THR A 434 4.60 3.23 8.00
C THR A 434 4.51 3.07 6.48
N MET A 435 3.75 2.07 5.99
CA MET A 435 3.56 1.77 4.58
C MET A 435 2.63 2.77 3.87
N THR A 436 1.42 2.99 4.39
CA THR A 436 0.48 3.92 3.77
C THR A 436 0.95 5.37 3.88
N GLU A 437 1.67 5.73 4.95
CA GLU A 437 2.32 7.03 5.06
C GLU A 437 3.44 7.19 4.04
N MET A 438 4.26 6.15 3.81
CA MET A 438 5.29 6.21 2.78
C MET A 438 4.69 6.44 1.39
N LEU A 439 3.61 5.74 1.07
CA LEU A 439 2.94 5.88 -0.23
C LEU A 439 2.18 7.21 -0.37
N ALA A 440 1.63 7.74 0.72
CA ALA A 440 1.09 9.10 0.77
C ALA A 440 2.19 10.14 0.45
N ASN A 441 3.38 9.99 1.03
CA ASN A 441 4.52 10.85 0.75
C ASN A 441 5.03 10.73 -0.69
N ILE A 442 5.08 9.51 -1.24
CA ILE A 442 5.41 9.29 -2.66
C ILE A 442 4.41 10.01 -3.56
N MET A 443 3.12 9.91 -3.27
CA MET A 443 2.07 10.58 -4.03
C MET A 443 2.20 12.11 -3.95
N LEU A 444 2.49 12.66 -2.78
CA LEU A 444 2.77 14.09 -2.59
C LEU A 444 4.00 14.53 -3.38
N GLY A 445 5.08 13.75 -3.33
CA GLY A 445 6.30 14.01 -4.11
C GLY A 445 6.05 14.05 -5.61
N GLN A 446 5.19 13.16 -6.14
CA GLN A 446 4.82 13.20 -7.56
C GLN A 446 3.98 14.44 -7.94
N ALA A 447 3.24 15.02 -6.99
CA ALA A 447 2.42 16.20 -7.23
C ALA A 447 3.21 17.52 -7.19
N VAL A 448 4.30 17.57 -6.41
CA VAL A 448 5.08 18.79 -6.17
C VAL A 448 6.52 18.72 -6.70
N GLU A 449 6.88 17.58 -7.29
CA GLU A 449 8.21 17.16 -7.74
C GLU A 449 9.20 16.97 -6.58
N THR A 450 9.53 18.04 -5.87
CA THR A 450 10.43 18.00 -4.71
C THR A 450 9.95 18.92 -3.58
N LYS A 451 10.34 18.58 -2.35
CA LYS A 451 10.12 19.43 -1.18
C LYS A 451 10.77 20.79 -1.35
N ALA A 452 11.97 20.85 -1.92
CA ALA A 452 12.68 22.10 -2.19
C ALA A 452 11.87 23.02 -3.14
N GLU A 453 11.27 22.46 -4.18
CA GLU A 453 10.42 23.21 -5.11
C GLU A 453 9.13 23.71 -4.46
N LEU A 454 8.51 22.92 -3.59
CA LEU A 454 7.36 23.37 -2.79
C LEU A 454 7.71 24.63 -2.00
N TYR A 455 8.84 24.62 -1.27
CA TYR A 455 9.30 25.79 -0.52
C TYR A 455 9.64 26.97 -1.43
N ALA A 456 10.27 26.73 -2.58
CA ALA A 456 10.59 27.78 -3.54
C ALA A 456 9.33 28.45 -4.11
N LYS A 457 8.31 27.67 -4.49
CA LYS A 457 7.01 28.16 -4.95
C LYS A 457 6.31 28.96 -3.84
N ALA A 458 6.30 28.43 -2.61
CA ALA A 458 5.72 29.11 -1.46
C ALA A 458 6.42 30.45 -1.15
N ALA A 459 7.75 30.51 -1.25
CA ALA A 459 8.53 31.73 -1.01
C ALA A 459 8.34 32.80 -2.10
N ALA A 460 8.14 32.38 -3.35
CA ALA A 460 7.84 33.29 -4.46
C ALA A 460 6.43 33.90 -4.35
N SER A 461 5.52 33.17 -3.70
CA SER A 461 4.15 33.62 -3.50
C SER A 461 4.06 34.65 -2.37
N THR A 462 3.89 35.92 -2.72
CA THR A 462 3.85 37.07 -1.78
C THR A 462 2.50 37.82 -1.81
N GLY A 463 1.50 37.26 -2.49
CA GLY A 463 0.26 37.96 -2.84
C GLY A 463 -0.85 37.95 -1.79
N GLY A 464 -0.91 36.94 -0.91
CA GLY A 464 -2.00 36.77 0.04
C GLY A 464 -1.84 37.58 1.32
N SER A 465 -2.97 37.95 1.93
CA SER A 465 -2.94 38.59 3.23
C SER A 465 -2.43 37.61 4.30
N GLU A 466 -1.62 38.07 5.26
CA GLU A 466 -1.16 37.25 6.40
C GLU A 466 -2.32 36.61 7.16
N GLN A 467 -3.48 37.27 7.17
CA GLN A 467 -4.72 36.80 7.77
C GLN A 467 -5.26 35.55 7.07
N GLU A 468 -5.36 35.55 5.73
CA GLU A 468 -5.84 34.39 4.96
C GLU A 468 -4.93 33.18 5.17
N ARG A 469 -3.60 33.39 5.20
CA ARG A 469 -2.64 32.32 5.50
C ARG A 469 -2.78 31.78 6.92
N ALA A 470 -3.09 32.63 7.89
CA ALA A 470 -3.34 32.23 9.27
C ALA A 470 -4.67 31.46 9.44
N ASP A 471 -5.59 31.58 8.48
CA ASP A 471 -6.89 30.89 8.48
C ASP A 471 -6.88 29.55 7.72
N VAL A 472 -5.86 29.31 6.89
CA VAL A 472 -5.66 28.02 6.21
C VAL A 472 -5.58 26.89 7.23
N GLY A 473 -6.38 25.84 7.01
CA GLY A 473 -6.42 24.69 7.90
C GLY A 473 -7.30 24.85 9.13
N LYS A 474 -7.89 26.02 9.42
CA LYS A 474 -8.86 26.16 10.54
C LYS A 474 -10.19 25.46 10.28
N SER A 475 -10.65 25.53 9.03
CA SER A 475 -11.83 24.81 8.55
C SER A 475 -11.49 24.10 7.26
N PHE A 476 -12.22 23.02 6.98
CA PHE A 476 -12.08 22.23 5.77
C PHE A 476 -13.43 21.73 5.32
N GLN A 477 -13.55 21.43 4.03
CA GLN A 477 -14.75 20.85 3.46
C GLN A 477 -14.60 19.33 3.42
N VAL A 478 -15.63 18.64 3.89
CA VAL A 478 -15.79 17.19 3.77
C VAL A 478 -16.98 16.94 2.87
N CYS A 479 -16.78 16.18 1.82
CA CYS A 479 -17.79 15.80 0.85
C CYS A 479 -17.83 14.28 0.76
N SER A 480 -19.03 13.70 0.83
CA SER A 480 -19.16 12.24 0.83
C SER A 480 -20.43 11.82 0.10
N ASP A 481 -20.31 10.84 -0.78
CA ASP A 481 -21.43 10.10 -1.35
C ASP A 481 -21.16 8.61 -1.04
N CYS A 482 -21.73 8.13 0.07
CA CYS A 482 -21.30 6.89 0.69
C CYS A 482 -22.49 6.02 1.08
N PRO A 483 -22.58 4.78 0.55
CA PRO A 483 -23.55 3.82 1.01
C PRO A 483 -23.18 3.23 2.38
N ARG A 484 -24.18 2.81 3.14
CA ARG A 484 -24.06 2.07 4.41
C ARG A 484 -23.51 0.67 4.21
N GLN A 485 -23.59 0.14 3.00
CA GLN A 485 -23.05 -1.16 2.66
C GLN A 485 -22.09 -1.10 1.47
N MET A 486 -20.98 -1.84 1.57
CA MET A 486 -19.99 -2.05 0.49
C MET A 486 -20.54 -2.77 -0.75
N LEU A 487 -21.84 -3.06 -0.77
CA LEU A 487 -22.47 -3.87 -1.79
C LEU A 487 -23.68 -3.16 -2.41
N PRO A 488 -23.79 -3.20 -3.74
CA PRO A 488 -22.86 -3.80 -4.71
C PRO A 488 -21.53 -3.04 -4.82
N VAL A 489 -20.47 -3.72 -5.31
CA VAL A 489 -19.26 -3.02 -5.78
C VAL A 489 -19.70 -2.16 -6.96
N HIS A 490 -19.79 -0.85 -6.74
CA HIS A 490 -20.34 0.09 -7.70
C HIS A 490 -19.45 1.33 -7.73
N VAL A 491 -19.36 1.97 -8.89
CA VAL A 491 -18.77 3.30 -9.06
C VAL A 491 -19.91 4.16 -9.57
N LYS A 492 -20.31 5.19 -8.83
CA LYS A 492 -21.33 6.12 -9.31
C LYS A 492 -20.71 7.00 -10.41
N PRO A 493 -21.24 7.01 -11.65
CA PRO A 493 -20.68 7.81 -12.74
C PRO A 493 -20.52 9.29 -12.39
N ILE A 494 -21.47 9.85 -11.65
CA ILE A 494 -21.44 11.21 -11.15
C ILE A 494 -21.84 11.16 -9.68
N PRO A 495 -20.88 11.20 -8.74
CA PRO A 495 -21.18 11.29 -7.33
C PRO A 495 -22.02 12.54 -7.02
N GLU A 496 -22.94 12.41 -6.08
CA GLU A 496 -23.76 13.52 -5.57
C GLU A 496 -23.42 13.72 -4.08
N PRO A 497 -22.19 14.20 -3.78
CA PRO A 497 -21.73 14.26 -2.41
C PRO A 497 -22.52 15.27 -1.59
N VAL A 498 -22.84 14.89 -0.36
CA VAL A 498 -23.24 15.83 0.69
C VAL A 498 -21.96 16.46 1.23
N CYS A 499 -21.89 17.78 1.22
CA CYS A 499 -20.70 18.54 1.59
C CYS A 499 -20.96 19.44 2.80
N GLU A 500 -20.06 19.40 3.77
CA GLU A 500 -20.09 20.23 4.98
C GLU A 500 -18.75 20.94 5.16
N ILE A 501 -18.77 22.20 5.57
CA ILE A 501 -17.59 22.92 6.02
C ILE A 501 -17.52 22.77 7.53
N VAL A 502 -16.45 22.18 8.03
CA VAL A 502 -16.28 21.84 9.43
C VAL A 502 -14.93 22.32 9.95
N GLU A 503 -14.83 22.57 11.25
CA GLU A 503 -13.56 22.87 11.92
C GLU A 503 -12.91 21.60 12.49
N SER A 504 -13.69 20.53 12.67
CA SER A 504 -13.25 19.21 13.11
C SER A 504 -14.14 18.13 12.49
N LEU A 505 -13.62 16.93 12.29
CA LEU A 505 -14.37 15.82 11.71
C LEU A 505 -15.53 15.45 12.64
N PRO A 506 -16.78 15.45 12.15
CA PRO A 506 -17.90 15.01 12.96
C PRO A 506 -17.81 13.50 13.22
N GLY A 507 -17.85 13.10 14.49
CA GLY A 507 -17.94 11.71 14.90
C GLY A 507 -19.34 11.11 14.74
N ASN A 508 -19.42 9.80 14.94
CA ASN A 508 -20.65 9.01 14.89
C ASN A 508 -21.46 9.19 13.60
N ALA A 509 -20.78 9.44 12.48
CA ALA A 509 -21.45 9.64 11.20
C ALA A 509 -22.34 8.44 10.85
N GLU A 510 -23.57 8.74 10.45
CA GLU A 510 -24.42 7.79 9.77
C GLU A 510 -24.02 7.73 8.30
N THR A 511 -23.92 6.53 7.76
CA THR A 511 -23.72 6.30 6.33
C THR A 511 -25.06 6.20 5.63
N GLY A 512 -25.17 6.75 4.41
CA GLY A 512 -26.41 6.79 3.63
C GLY A 512 -26.95 5.42 3.24
N GLU A 513 -28.13 5.34 2.63
CA GLU A 513 -28.62 4.06 2.11
C GLU A 513 -27.68 3.48 1.05
N VAL A 514 -27.75 2.16 0.82
CA VAL A 514 -27.05 1.56 -0.32
C VAL A 514 -27.44 2.32 -1.58
N TRP A 515 -26.47 2.74 -2.38
CA TRP A 515 -26.75 3.43 -3.64
C TRP A 515 -27.82 2.66 -4.41
N ASP A 516 -28.76 3.39 -5.00
CA ASP A 516 -29.71 2.81 -5.95
C ASP A 516 -28.96 2.38 -7.22
N GLY A 517 -28.25 1.27 -7.11
CA GLY A 517 -27.69 0.53 -8.23
C GLY A 517 -28.80 -0.16 -9.01
N GLU A 518 -28.44 -0.68 -10.18
CA GLU A 518 -29.35 -1.47 -11.00
C GLU A 518 -29.95 -2.62 -10.17
N LEU A 519 -31.27 -2.75 -10.24
CA LEU A 519 -31.94 -3.90 -9.65
C LEU A 519 -31.49 -5.16 -10.39
N CYS A 520 -31.30 -6.22 -9.61
CA CYS A 520 -31.10 -7.54 -10.16
C CYS A 520 -32.28 -7.87 -11.09
N PRO A 521 -32.03 -8.33 -12.33
CA PRO A 521 -33.10 -8.69 -13.24
C PRO A 521 -34.07 -9.70 -12.63
N ASP A 522 -35.38 -9.53 -12.87
CA ASP A 522 -36.44 -10.37 -12.29
C ASP A 522 -36.20 -11.87 -12.46
N TRP A 523 -35.63 -12.28 -13.60
CA TRP A 523 -35.32 -13.69 -13.88
C TRP A 523 -34.22 -14.26 -12.97
N CYS A 524 -33.26 -13.43 -12.56
CA CYS A 524 -32.23 -13.81 -11.61
C CYS A 524 -32.76 -13.77 -10.17
N MET A 525 -33.64 -12.80 -9.84
CA MET A 525 -34.31 -12.75 -8.54
C MET A 525 -35.23 -13.94 -8.27
N LYS A 526 -35.73 -14.60 -9.32
CA LYS A 526 -36.47 -15.87 -9.20
C LYS A 526 -35.59 -17.06 -8.84
N GLN A 527 -34.27 -16.95 -8.99
CA GLN A 527 -33.34 -18.00 -8.58
C GLN A 527 -33.08 -17.92 -7.07
N ALA A 528 -32.91 -19.08 -6.44
CA ALA A 528 -32.49 -19.14 -5.05
C ALA A 528 -31.04 -18.63 -4.93
N PRO A 529 -30.68 -17.96 -3.81
CA PRO A 529 -29.29 -17.66 -3.52
C PRO A 529 -28.42 -18.91 -3.60
N VAL A 530 -27.28 -18.81 -4.27
CA VAL A 530 -26.28 -19.89 -4.38
C VAL A 530 -25.35 -19.91 -3.17
N SER A 531 -25.19 -18.78 -2.48
CA SER A 531 -24.39 -18.66 -1.26
C SER A 531 -24.79 -17.44 -0.45
N GLN A 532 -24.24 -17.33 0.77
CA GLN A 532 -24.29 -16.12 1.58
C GLN A 532 -22.86 -15.62 1.76
N LYS A 533 -22.62 -14.33 1.51
CA LYS A 533 -21.30 -13.71 1.62
C LYS A 533 -21.28 -12.73 2.77
N GLU A 534 -20.38 -12.95 3.72
CA GLU A 534 -20.10 -11.97 4.77
C GLU A 534 -19.41 -10.75 4.16
N THR A 535 -19.96 -9.58 4.45
CA THR A 535 -19.33 -8.29 4.13
C THR A 535 -19.11 -7.49 5.39
N GLN A 536 -18.34 -6.40 5.30
CA GLN A 536 -18.14 -5.53 6.47
C GLN A 536 -19.45 -4.90 6.97
N SER A 537 -20.53 -5.00 6.20
CA SER A 537 -21.86 -4.48 6.53
C SER A 537 -22.86 -5.59 6.87
N GLY A 538 -22.39 -6.84 6.98
CA GLY A 538 -23.19 -8.03 7.29
C GLY A 538 -23.31 -9.01 6.12
N PRO A 539 -24.02 -10.13 6.35
CA PRO A 539 -24.22 -11.16 5.35
C PRO A 539 -25.17 -10.70 4.25
N VAL A 540 -24.87 -11.10 3.01
CA VAL A 540 -25.74 -10.89 1.84
C VAL A 540 -26.01 -12.19 1.10
N ASP A 541 -27.20 -12.31 0.52
CA ASP A 541 -27.58 -13.44 -0.32
C ASP A 541 -27.02 -13.26 -1.74
N VAL A 542 -26.10 -14.14 -2.15
CA VAL A 542 -25.50 -14.11 -3.49
C VAL A 542 -26.29 -15.01 -4.43
N ARG A 543 -26.73 -14.45 -5.57
CA ARG A 543 -27.32 -15.18 -6.70
C ARG A 543 -26.35 -15.10 -7.86
N GLU A 544 -26.08 -16.21 -8.54
CA GLU A 544 -25.29 -16.25 -9.78
C GLU A 544 -26.13 -16.87 -10.88
N CYS A 545 -26.48 -16.07 -11.88
CA CYS A 545 -27.50 -16.40 -12.86
C CYS A 545 -26.90 -16.33 -14.28
N SER A 546 -26.87 -17.43 -15.01
CA SER A 546 -26.35 -17.45 -16.40
C SER A 546 -27.32 -16.77 -17.37
N ILE A 547 -26.82 -15.87 -18.23
CA ILE A 547 -27.59 -15.23 -19.31
C ILE A 547 -28.15 -16.27 -20.30
N GLU A 548 -27.53 -17.46 -20.41
CA GLU A 548 -28.01 -18.55 -21.27
C GLU A 548 -29.33 -19.17 -20.79
N THR A 549 -29.71 -19.00 -19.52
CA THR A 549 -31.01 -19.46 -18.99
C THR A 549 -32.21 -18.59 -19.43
N ARG A 550 -32.01 -17.70 -20.41
CA ARG A 550 -33.06 -16.86 -21.03
C ARG A 550 -34.10 -17.61 -21.87
N GLN A 551 -34.04 -18.93 -22.01
CA GLN A 551 -35.07 -19.67 -22.74
C GLN A 551 -36.13 -20.26 -21.79
N PRO A 552 -37.43 -20.01 -22.04
CA PRO A 552 -38.53 -20.55 -21.24
C PRO A 552 -38.63 -22.07 -21.26
#